data_AF-A0A0E3R9M4-F1
#
_entry.id   AF-A0A0E3R9M4-F1
#
_cell.length_a   1.000
_cell.length_b   1.000
_cell.length_c   1.000
_cell.angle_alpha   90.00
_cell.angle_beta   90.00
_cell.angle_gamma   90.00
#
_symmetry.space_group_name_H-M   'P 1'
#
loop_
_entity.id
_entity.type
_entity.pdbx_description
1 polymer ?
#
loop_
_entity_poly.entity_id
_entity_poly.type
_entity_poly.pdbx_seq_one_letter_code
_entity_poly.pdbx_strand_id
1 'polypeptide(L)' 'MIPEKGSIRGVARATGHGKDTICRWLEIAGTHAEEFTIYFLKNLTLTRVEVDEIWSYIKKAKKYN' A
#
# COMPACT_ATOMS: atom_id res chain seq x y z
N MET A 1 -2.64 1.58 11.68
CA MET A 1 -3.62 0.51 12.00
C MET A 1 -4.03 -0.35 10.81
N ILE A 2 -4.92 0.06 9.87
CA ILE A 2 -5.34 -0.86 8.76
C ILE A 2 -4.18 -1.28 7.84
N PRO A 3 -3.32 -0.36 7.36
CA PRO A 3 -2.14 -0.74 6.56
C PRO A 3 -1.16 -1.66 7.31
N GLU A 4 -1.20 -1.63 8.64
CA GLU A 4 -0.38 -2.44 9.55
C GLU A 4 -1.12 -3.73 9.99
N LYS A 5 -2.08 -4.21 9.19
CA LYS A 5 -2.90 -5.41 9.43
C LYS A 5 -3.95 -5.28 10.55
N GLY A 6 -4.36 -4.07 10.88
CA GLY A 6 -5.45 -3.81 11.83
C GLY A 6 -6.83 -4.19 11.27
N SER A 7 -7.68 -4.78 12.10
CA SER A 7 -9.07 -5.10 11.70
C SER A 7 -9.96 -3.84 11.62
N ILE A 8 -10.96 -3.85 10.74
CA ILE A 8 -11.96 -2.77 10.60
C ILE A 8 -12.61 -2.44 11.95
N ARG A 9 -12.99 -3.47 12.72
CA ARG A 9 -13.58 -3.31 14.05
C ARG A 9 -12.61 -2.68 15.06
N GLY A 10 -11.32 -3.04 14.99
CA GLY A 10 -10.29 -2.47 15.85
C GLY A 10 -10.12 -0.98 15.58
N VAL A 11 -10.07 -0.60 14.31
CA VAL A 11 -9.92 0.80 13.89
C VAL A 11 -11.15 1.62 14.23
N ALA A 12 -12.35 1.11 13.98
CA ALA A 12 -13.59 1.77 14.36
C ALA A 12 -13.65 2.10 15.87
N ARG A 13 -13.22 1.18 16.74
CA ARG A 13 -13.11 1.47 18.19
C ARG A 13 -12.03 2.50 18.51
N ALA A 14 -10.85 2.36 17.91
CA ALA A 14 -9.72 3.24 18.18
C ALA A 14 -9.99 4.69 17.73
N THR A 15 -10.73 4.88 16.64
CA THR A 15 -11.04 6.20 16.09
C THR A 15 -12.41 6.73 16.51
N GLY A 16 -13.27 5.92 17.14
CA GLY A 16 -14.63 6.31 17.52
C GLY A 16 -15.62 6.45 16.35
N HIS A 17 -15.28 5.95 15.16
CA HIS A 17 -16.12 6.05 13.98
C HIS A 17 -16.92 4.76 13.74
N GLY A 18 -18.01 4.86 12.97
CA GLY A 18 -18.77 3.69 12.51
C GLY A 18 -17.97 2.80 11.56
N LYS A 19 -18.24 1.49 11.54
CA LYS A 19 -17.57 0.54 10.63
C LYS A 19 -17.77 0.93 9.17
N ASP A 20 -18.96 1.41 8.81
CA ASP A 20 -19.29 1.82 7.44
C ASP A 20 -18.47 3.04 7.01
N THR A 21 -18.21 3.97 7.93
CA THR A 21 -17.31 5.11 7.69
C THR A 21 -15.89 4.62 7.39
N ILE A 22 -15.38 3.67 8.20
CA ILE A 22 -14.06 3.07 7.97
C ILE A 22 -14.00 2.33 6.63
N CYS A 23 -15.04 1.56 6.28
CA CYS A 23 -15.11 0.86 4.99
C CYS A 23 -15.11 1.85 3.81
N ARG A 24 -15.91 2.92 3.89
CA ARG A 24 -15.95 3.96 2.85
C ARG A 24 -14.59 4.63 2.65
N TRP A 25 -13.89 4.95 3.73
CA TRP A 25 -12.54 5.51 3.62
C TRP A 25 -11.54 4.53 3.01
N LEU A 26 -11.66 3.25 3.36
CA LEU A 26 -10.82 2.20 2.78
C LEU A 26 -11.06 2.05 1.28
N GLU A 27 -12.31 2.13 0.84
CA GLU A 27 -12.68 2.12 -0.57
C GLU A 27 -12.07 3.32 -1.31
N ILE A 28 -12.26 4.54 -0.80
CA ILE A 28 -11.67 5.76 -1.41
C ILE A 28 -10.15 5.67 -1.49
N ALA A 29 -9.49 5.24 -0.40
CA ALA A 29 -8.04 5.09 -0.37
C ALA A 29 -7.56 3.99 -1.34
N GLY A 30 -8.29 2.89 -1.44
CA GLY A 30 -8.01 1.79 -2.37
C GLY A 30 -8.13 2.23 -3.83
N THR A 31 -9.24 2.88 -4.19
CA THR A 31 -9.47 3.42 -5.54
C THR A 31 -8.37 4.43 -5.91
N HIS A 32 -8.02 5.34 -5.00
CA HIS A 32 -6.96 6.30 -5.27
C HIS A 32 -5.59 5.64 -5.46
N ALA A 33 -5.26 4.63 -4.64
CA ALA A 33 -4.01 3.88 -4.78
C ALA A 33 -3.94 3.10 -6.11
N GLU A 34 -5.08 2.57 -6.57
CA GLU A 34 -5.20 1.92 -7.87
C GLU A 34 -4.99 2.92 -9.02
N GLU A 35 -5.69 4.05 -9.00
CA GLU A 35 -5.52 5.12 -10.00
C GLU A 35 -4.09 5.62 -10.06
N PHE A 36 -3.47 5.87 -8.89
CA PHE A 36 -2.07 6.27 -8.78
C PHE A 36 -1.15 5.22 -9.41
N THR A 37 -1.37 3.94 -9.11
CA THR A 37 -0.59 2.83 -9.66
C THR A 37 -0.73 2.76 -11.19
N ILE A 38 -1.95 2.87 -11.71
CA ILE A 38 -2.20 2.83 -13.15
C ILE A 38 -1.55 4.03 -13.85
N TYR A 39 -1.61 5.21 -13.25
CA TYR A 39 -1.05 6.43 -13.84
C TYR A 39 0.48 6.42 -13.82
N PHE A 40 1.10 6.09 -12.68
CA PHE A 40 2.54 6.21 -12.51
C PHE A 40 3.33 4.95 -12.84
N LEU A 41 2.75 3.75 -12.69
CA LEU A 41 3.48 2.49 -12.78
C LEU A 41 3.15 1.67 -14.03
N LYS A 42 2.29 2.16 -14.91
CA LYS A 42 1.96 1.49 -16.17
C LYS A 42 2.90 1.94 -17.29
N ASN A 43 3.37 0.99 -18.10
CA ASN A 43 4.22 1.24 -19.28
C ASN A 43 5.52 2.01 -18.98
N LEU A 44 6.13 1.77 -17.81
CA LEU A 44 7.40 2.37 -17.46
C LEU A 44 8.52 1.89 -18.41
N THR A 45 9.09 2.81 -19.18
CA THR A 45 10.31 2.56 -19.98
C THR A 45 11.53 2.79 -19.12
N LEU A 46 11.85 1.82 -18.26
CA LEU A 46 13.03 1.88 -17.40
C LEU A 46 14.25 1.28 -18.08
N THR A 47 15.40 1.88 -17.81
CA THR A 47 16.69 1.30 -18.13
C THR A 47 17.01 0.14 -17.17
N ARG A 48 17.96 -0.72 -17.58
CA ARG A 48 18.39 -1.86 -16.77
C ARG A 48 18.89 -1.42 -15.38
N VAL A 49 19.58 -0.29 -15.28
CA VAL A 49 20.11 0.24 -14.00
C VAL A 49 18.97 0.66 -13.07
N GLU A 50 17.95 1.36 -13.58
CA GLU A 50 16.81 1.79 -12.77
C GLU A 50 16.00 0.60 -12.21
N VAL A 51 15.82 -0.46 -13.02
CA VAL A 51 15.18 -1.69 -12.57
C VAL A 51 16.03 -2.40 -11.50
N ASP A 52 17.35 -2.42 -11.67
CA ASP A 52 18.27 -3.04 -10.70
C ASP A 52 18.29 -2.30 -9.36
N GLU A 53 18.19 -0.97 -9.37
CA GLU A 53 18.05 -0.15 -8.16
C GLU A 53 16.72 -0.41 -7.43
N ILE A 54 15.60 -0.45 -8.17
CA ILE A 54 14.28 -0.80 -7.61
C ILE A 54 14.36 -2.18 -6.95
N TRP A 55 14.98 -3.15 -7.61
CA TRP A 55 15.08 -4.51 -7.08
C TRP A 55 16.05 -4.62 -5.91
N SER A 56 17.13 -3.85 -5.91
CA SER A 56 18.08 -3.75 -4.79
C SER A 56 17.44 -3.14 -3.55
N TYR A 57 16.57 -2.15 -3.71
CA TYR A 57 15.77 -1.56 -2.64
C TYR A 57 14.70 -2.52 -2.10
N ILE A 58 13.98 -3.24 -2.98
CA ILE A 58 12.92 -4.18 -2.59
C ILE A 58 13.50 -5.47 -1.95
N LYS A 59 14.76 -5.82 -2.26
CA LYS A 59 15.39 -7.05 -1.79
C LYS A 59 15.29 -7.16 -0.27
N LYS A 60 14.52 -8.14 0.20
CA LYS A 60 14.44 -8.50 1.63
C LYS A 60 15.86 -8.63 2.19
N ALA A 61 16.12 -7.97 3.32
CA ALA A 61 17.32 -8.20 4.10
C ALA A 61 17.45 -9.71 4.36
N LYS A 62 18.49 -10.33 3.79
CA LYS A 62 18.84 -11.72 4.10
C LYS A 62 19.18 -11.76 5.59
N LYS A 63 18.39 -12.48 6.39
CA LYS A 63 18.87 -12.94 7.70
C LYS A 63 20.01 -13.92 7.41
N TYR A 64 21.24 -13.47 7.63
CA TYR A 64 22.35 -14.39 7.83
C TYR A 64 22.12 -15.04 9.20
N ASN A 65 21.82 -16.33 9.19
CA ASN A 65 21.94 -17.19 10.38
C ASN A 65 23.40 -17.62 10.50
#